data_AF-A0A661IAD3-F1
#
_entry.id   AF-A0A661IAD3-F1
#
_cell.length_a   1.000
_cell.length_b   1.000
_cell.length_c   1.000
_cell.angle_alpha   90.00
_cell.angle_beta   90.00
_cell.angle_gamma   90.00
#
_symmetry.space_group_name_H-M   'P 1'
#
loop_
_entity.id
_entity.type
_entity.pdbx_description
1 polymer ?
#
loop_
_entity_poly.entity_id
_entity_poly.type
_entity_poly.pdbx_seq_one_letter_code
_entity_poly.pdbx_strand_id
1 'polypeptide(L)'
;MKGQIISKLKLTIFATLLASTALFGAMHEKGSSDMKSVSGGDSCVKCHNGIEAIRDTDSDMMKQIIDLSKATTSDTGGCTVCHGGNPEDGTVKGSHMGAPATHAGGLATFIRDPGSIWIADKTCGICHADTVENTRKSLMATEAGKIQGNLHSWGSEPTKKV
;
A
#
# COMPACT_ATOMS: atom_id res chain seq x y z
N MET A 1 -7.32 -50.57 31.36
CA MET A 1 -6.12 -49.71 31.16
C MET A 1 -6.06 -48.97 29.82
N LYS A 2 -6.46 -49.55 28.67
CA LYS A 2 -6.37 -48.87 27.36
C LYS A 2 -7.25 -47.62 27.18
N GLY A 3 -8.44 -47.57 27.80
CA GLY A 3 -9.38 -46.45 27.64
C GLY A 3 -8.95 -45.13 28.30
N GLN A 4 -8.25 -45.18 29.45
CA GLN A 4 -7.76 -43.96 30.13
C GLN A 4 -6.60 -43.29 29.39
N ILE A 5 -5.78 -44.07 28.68
CA ILE A 5 -4.63 -43.55 27.92
C ILE A 5 -5.11 -42.77 26.69
N ILE A 6 -6.15 -43.25 26.01
CA ILE A 6 -6.74 -42.60 24.83
C ILE A 6 -7.45 -41.29 25.22
N SER A 7 -8.10 -41.24 26.39
CA SER A 7 -8.76 -40.02 26.89
C SER A 7 -7.76 -38.93 27.26
N LYS A 8 -6.63 -39.29 27.89
CA LYS A 8 -5.59 -38.32 28.25
C LYS A 8 -4.88 -37.78 27.01
N LEU A 9 -4.61 -38.62 26.01
CA LEU A 9 -3.97 -38.21 24.76
C LEU A 9 -4.84 -37.23 23.95
N LYS A 10 -6.16 -37.45 23.87
CA LYS A 10 -7.10 -36.53 23.21
C LYS A 10 -7.18 -35.17 23.91
N LEU A 11 -7.16 -35.15 25.25
CA LEU A 11 -7.20 -33.92 26.04
C LEU A 11 -5.90 -33.10 25.90
N THR A 12 -4.74 -33.77 25.86
CA THR A 12 -3.45 -33.11 25.66
C THR A 12 -3.29 -32.55 24.25
N ILE A 13 -3.80 -33.23 23.22
CA ILE A 13 -3.78 -32.75 21.83
C ILE A 13 -4.73 -31.55 21.65
N PHE A 14 -5.92 -31.57 22.27
CA PHE A 14 -6.83 -30.42 22.23
C PHE A 14 -6.27 -29.19 22.97
N ALA A 15 -5.64 -29.40 24.13
CA ALA A 15 -5.01 -28.32 24.89
C ALA A 15 -3.81 -27.70 24.16
N THR A 16 -3.03 -28.50 23.43
CA THR A 16 -1.89 -28.00 22.62
C THR A 16 -2.34 -27.29 21.34
N LEU A 17 -3.45 -27.69 20.71
CA LEU A 17 -4.01 -26.94 19.58
C LEU A 17 -4.57 -25.57 20.01
N LEU A 18 -5.27 -25.49 21.15
CA LEU A 18 -5.76 -24.20 21.68
C LEU A 18 -4.64 -23.28 22.16
N ALA A 19 -3.55 -23.82 22.70
CA ALA A 19 -2.38 -23.01 23.07
C ALA A 19 -1.65 -22.47 21.83
N SER A 20 -1.68 -23.22 20.72
CA SER A 20 -1.05 -22.81 19.46
C SER A 20 -1.78 -21.64 18.80
N THR A 21 -3.13 -21.62 18.81
CA THR A 21 -3.89 -20.49 18.25
C THR A 21 -3.72 -19.19 19.04
N ALA A 22 -3.49 -19.27 20.36
CA ALA A 22 -3.21 -18.10 21.18
C ALA A 22 -1.81 -17.49 20.91
N LEU A 23 -0.82 -18.30 20.53
CA LEU A 23 0.54 -17.85 20.25
C LEU A 23 0.68 -17.18 18.86
N PHE A 24 -0.11 -17.61 17.86
CA PHE A 24 -0.08 -16.98 16.53
C PHE A 24 -0.90 -15.67 16.45
N GLY A 25 -1.88 -15.46 17.33
CA GLY A 25 -2.68 -14.22 17.35
C GLY A 25 -1.92 -12.98 17.85
N ALA A 26 -0.90 -13.17 18.70
CA ALA A 26 -0.17 -12.08 19.35
C ALA A 26 1.01 -11.51 18.52
N MET A 27 1.28 -12.04 17.32
CA MET A 27 2.48 -11.66 16.56
C MET A 27 2.26 -10.51 15.55
N HIS A 28 1.05 -9.94 15.46
CA HIS A 28 0.73 -8.84 14.53
C HIS A 28 0.51 -7.49 15.23
N GLU A 29 1.28 -7.18 16.27
CA GLU A 29 1.31 -5.84 16.89
C GLU A 29 2.71 -5.20 16.90
N LYS A 30 3.69 -5.81 16.23
CA LYS A 30 5.03 -5.23 16.13
C LYS A 30 5.08 -4.27 14.93
N GLY A 31 4.76 -3.00 15.16
CA GLY A 31 4.96 -1.98 14.14
C GLY A 31 4.59 -0.54 14.47
N SER A 32 3.85 -0.26 15.54
CA SER A 32 3.71 1.12 16.02
C SER A 32 4.72 1.32 17.14
N SER A 33 5.89 1.88 16.82
CA SER A 33 6.66 2.57 17.84
C SER A 33 5.75 3.59 18.54
N ASP A 34 5.89 3.77 19.85
CA ASP A 34 5.21 4.82 20.61
C ASP A 34 5.69 6.21 20.13
N MET A 35 5.23 6.61 18.95
CA MET A 35 5.48 7.92 18.37
C MET A 35 4.61 8.91 19.14
N LYS A 36 5.23 9.97 19.67
CA LYS A 36 4.49 11.06 20.30
C LYS A 36 3.58 11.72 19.25
N SER A 37 2.37 12.05 19.66
CA SER A 37 1.47 12.81 18.81
C SER A 37 1.98 14.22 18.57
N VAL A 38 1.63 14.77 17.42
CA VAL A 38 1.94 16.16 17.02
C VAL A 38 0.65 16.98 16.95
N SER A 39 0.75 18.31 16.95
CA SER A 39 -0.41 19.21 16.89
C SER A 39 -0.24 20.27 15.80
N GLY A 40 -1.35 20.89 15.39
CA GLY A 40 -1.37 22.03 14.47
C GLY A 40 -1.29 21.70 12.99
N GLY A 41 -2.02 20.68 12.52
CA GLY A 41 -2.09 20.27 11.11
C GLY A 41 -0.76 19.73 10.56
N ASP A 42 -0.72 19.44 9.26
CA ASP A 42 0.47 19.01 8.51
C ASP A 42 1.27 17.92 9.24
N SER A 43 0.55 16.95 9.84
CA SER A 43 1.16 15.98 10.75
C SER A 43 2.14 15.03 10.05
N CYS A 44 1.94 14.81 8.75
CA CYS A 44 2.75 13.94 7.91
C CYS A 44 4.24 14.30 8.01
N VAL A 45 4.61 15.54 7.71
CA VAL A 45 6.01 16.00 7.69
C VAL A 45 6.59 16.24 9.09
N LYS A 46 5.74 16.37 10.12
CA LYS A 46 6.17 16.50 11.51
C LYS A 46 6.67 15.17 12.08
N CYS A 47 6.04 14.06 11.69
CA CYS A 47 6.48 12.71 12.06
C CYS A 47 7.47 12.12 11.06
N HIS A 48 7.29 12.37 9.77
CA HIS A 48 8.14 11.91 8.67
C HIS A 48 9.06 13.01 8.17
N ASN A 49 9.82 13.60 9.09
CA ASN A 49 10.80 14.62 8.77
C ASN A 49 11.94 14.02 7.92
N GLY A 50 12.26 14.66 6.80
CA GLY A 50 13.31 14.22 5.89
C GLY A 50 12.88 13.25 4.79
N ILE A 51 11.57 12.98 4.63
CA ILE A 51 11.09 12.43 3.36
C ILE A 51 11.28 13.50 2.28
N GLU A 52 12.11 13.17 1.29
CA GLU A 52 12.33 14.03 0.13
C GLU A 52 11.07 14.10 -0.74
N ALA A 53 10.89 15.23 -1.42
CA ALA A 53 9.86 15.34 -2.44
C ALA A 53 10.10 14.29 -3.54
N ILE A 54 9.02 13.70 -4.05
CA ILE A 54 9.11 12.68 -5.11
C ILE A 54 9.80 13.20 -6.38
N ARG A 55 9.81 14.53 -6.56
CA ARG A 55 10.45 15.26 -7.66
C ARG A 55 10.98 16.57 -7.14
N ASP A 56 11.78 17.22 -7.99
CA ASP A 56 12.19 18.60 -7.82
C ASP A 56 10.98 19.49 -7.51
N THR A 57 11.08 20.28 -6.44
CA THR A 57 10.03 21.19 -5.97
C THR A 57 9.69 22.28 -6.98
N ASP A 58 10.62 22.62 -7.87
CA ASP A 58 10.40 23.60 -8.93
C ASP A 58 9.77 22.98 -10.18
N SER A 59 9.63 21.66 -10.25
CA SER A 59 8.93 20.99 -11.36
C SER A 59 7.43 21.30 -11.35
N ASP A 60 6.86 21.46 -12.54
CA ASP A 60 5.42 21.72 -12.70
C ASP A 60 4.56 20.63 -12.07
N MET A 61 5.03 19.37 -12.12
CA MET A 61 4.32 18.25 -11.52
C MET A 61 4.28 18.36 -9.99
N MET A 62 5.40 18.70 -9.34
CA MET A 62 5.42 18.81 -7.89
C MET A 62 4.56 19.97 -7.40
N LYS A 63 4.57 21.10 -8.11
CA LYS A 63 3.69 22.25 -7.83
C LYS A 63 2.22 21.85 -7.88
N GLN A 64 1.80 21.16 -8.94
CA GLN A 64 0.42 20.68 -9.07
C GLN A 64 0.02 19.70 -7.95
N ILE A 65 0.92 18.78 -7.56
CA ILE A 65 0.67 17.85 -6.45
C ILE A 65 0.43 18.62 -5.14
N ILE A 66 1.28 19.60 -4.85
CA ILE A 66 1.15 20.43 -3.64
C ILE A 66 -0.16 21.23 -3.68
N ASP A 67 -0.51 21.82 -4.82
CA ASP A 67 -1.74 22.60 -4.98
C ASP A 67 -2.99 21.74 -4.80
N LEU A 68 -3.01 20.53 -5.36
CA LEU A 68 -4.09 19.55 -5.16
C LEU A 68 -4.24 19.16 -3.68
N SER A 69 -3.12 18.96 -2.98
CA SER A 69 -3.15 18.62 -1.56
C SER A 69 -3.71 19.77 -0.71
N LYS A 70 -3.19 20.99 -0.92
CA LYS A 70 -3.61 22.20 -0.21
C LYS A 70 -5.06 22.59 -0.48
N ALA A 71 -5.61 22.21 -1.64
CA ALA A 71 -7.01 22.43 -1.94
C ALA A 71 -7.96 21.61 -1.05
N THR A 72 -7.48 20.55 -0.40
CA THR A 72 -8.33 19.60 0.34
C THR A 72 -7.86 19.31 1.77
N THR A 73 -6.61 19.64 2.12
CA THR A 73 -6.00 19.32 3.43
C THR A 73 -4.91 20.33 3.84
N SER A 74 -4.39 20.23 5.07
CA SER A 74 -3.19 20.97 5.52
C SER A 74 -1.85 20.36 5.07
N ASP A 75 -1.83 19.26 4.31
CA ASP A 75 -0.59 18.59 3.93
C ASP A 75 0.22 19.41 2.92
N THR A 76 1.35 19.92 3.39
CA THR A 76 2.22 20.79 2.60
C THR A 76 3.16 20.03 1.67
N GLY A 77 3.40 18.74 1.96
CA GLY A 77 4.27 17.86 1.18
C GLY A 77 3.58 17.19 -0.01
N GLY A 78 2.25 17.24 -0.07
CA GLY A 78 1.47 16.59 -1.13
C GLY A 78 1.33 15.07 -0.94
N CYS A 79 1.65 14.56 0.24
CA CYS A 79 1.55 13.15 0.60
C CYS A 79 0.14 12.58 0.39
N THR A 80 -0.90 13.33 0.78
CA THR A 80 -2.29 12.86 0.82
C THR A 80 -2.91 12.65 -0.56
N VAL A 81 -2.34 13.26 -1.61
CA VAL A 81 -2.76 13.09 -3.02
C VAL A 81 -2.53 11.67 -3.53
N CYS A 82 -1.54 10.99 -2.96
CA CYS A 82 -1.19 9.62 -3.35
C CYS A 82 -1.49 8.61 -2.24
N HIS A 83 -1.23 9.00 -0.99
CA HIS A 83 -1.36 8.11 0.16
C HIS A 83 -2.73 8.19 0.86
N GLY A 84 -3.52 9.25 0.65
CA GLY A 84 -4.68 9.53 1.51
C GLY A 84 -4.26 9.86 2.94
N GLY A 85 -5.01 9.37 3.94
CA GLY A 85 -4.79 9.69 5.34
C GLY A 85 -5.41 11.03 5.77
N ASN A 86 -5.04 11.46 6.98
CA ASN A 86 -5.54 12.68 7.60
C ASN A 86 -4.41 13.52 8.24
N PRO A 87 -3.93 14.58 7.58
CA PRO A 87 -2.85 15.42 8.12
C PRO A 87 -3.28 16.28 9.31
N GLU A 88 -4.58 16.36 9.62
CA GLU A 88 -5.10 17.11 10.77
C GLU A 88 -5.01 16.32 12.08
N ASP A 89 -4.97 14.98 11.99
CA ASP A 89 -4.77 14.13 13.16
C ASP A 89 -3.28 13.89 13.31
N GLY A 90 -2.73 14.18 14.49
CA GLY A 90 -1.31 14.00 14.79
C GLY A 90 -0.98 12.67 15.47
N THR A 91 -1.94 11.76 15.62
CA THR A 91 -1.71 10.41 16.16
C THR A 91 -1.42 9.43 15.03
N VAL A 92 -0.54 8.46 15.25
CA VAL A 92 -0.21 7.42 14.25
C VAL A 92 -1.47 6.75 13.69
N LYS A 93 -2.44 6.43 14.56
CA LYS A 93 -3.69 5.79 14.14
C LYS A 93 -4.55 6.72 13.28
N GLY A 94 -4.69 7.98 13.68
CA GLY A 94 -5.55 8.93 12.99
C GLY A 94 -4.97 9.43 11.67
N SER A 95 -3.67 9.71 11.61
CA SER A 95 -3.02 10.17 10.38
C SER A 95 -3.05 9.12 9.25
N HIS A 96 -2.95 7.85 9.61
CA HIS A 96 -2.96 6.72 8.67
C HIS A 96 -4.36 6.09 8.49
N MET A 97 -5.43 6.86 8.72
CA MET A 97 -6.80 6.40 8.57
C MET A 97 -7.56 7.22 7.54
N GLY A 98 -8.35 6.53 6.71
CA GLY A 98 -9.20 7.17 5.70
C GLY A 98 -8.41 7.90 4.61
N ALA A 99 -9.10 8.77 3.89
CA ALA A 99 -8.53 9.69 2.93
C ALA A 99 -9.41 10.94 2.89
N PRO A 100 -8.93 12.07 2.32
CA PRO A 100 -9.75 13.26 2.18
C PRO A 100 -11.04 12.96 1.42
N ALA A 101 -12.19 13.43 1.92
CA ALA A 101 -13.49 13.14 1.30
C ALA A 101 -13.58 13.64 -0.16
N THR A 102 -12.82 14.69 -0.47
CA THR A 102 -12.71 15.30 -1.80
C THR A 102 -11.45 14.87 -2.55
N HIS A 103 -10.86 13.73 -2.20
CA HIS A 103 -9.65 13.23 -2.85
C HIS A 103 -9.86 13.07 -4.36
N ALA A 104 -9.01 13.71 -5.17
CA ALA A 104 -9.20 13.80 -6.62
C ALA A 104 -9.31 12.43 -7.33
N GLY A 105 -8.52 11.45 -6.89
CA GLY A 105 -8.57 10.07 -7.40
C GLY A 105 -9.59 9.15 -6.70
N GLY A 106 -10.38 9.65 -5.75
CA GLY A 106 -11.39 8.84 -5.03
C GLY A 106 -10.81 7.75 -4.12
N LEU A 107 -9.68 8.01 -3.44
CA LEU A 107 -9.22 7.16 -2.36
C LEU A 107 -10.19 7.27 -1.18
N ALA A 108 -10.47 6.13 -0.55
CA ALA A 108 -11.33 6.06 0.64
C ALA A 108 -10.54 5.70 1.91
N THR A 109 -9.30 5.22 1.74
CA THR A 109 -8.45 4.70 2.82
C THR A 109 -7.02 5.15 2.60
N PHE A 110 -6.22 5.10 3.67
CA PHE A 110 -4.80 5.31 3.60
C PHE A 110 -4.14 4.16 2.82
N ILE A 111 -3.25 4.51 1.91
CA ILE A 111 -2.52 3.59 1.05
C ILE A 111 -1.03 3.72 1.35
N ARG A 112 -0.45 2.66 1.93
CA ARG A 112 0.99 2.62 2.21
C ARG A 112 1.84 2.57 0.94
N ASP A 113 1.37 1.89 -0.10
CA ASP A 113 2.05 1.74 -1.39
C ASP A 113 1.20 2.32 -2.53
N PRO A 114 1.37 3.63 -2.83
CA PRO A 114 0.57 4.31 -3.86
C PRO A 114 1.05 4.02 -5.28
N GLY A 115 2.22 3.38 -5.45
CA GLY A 115 2.79 3.00 -6.74
C GLY A 115 2.24 1.68 -7.28
N SER A 116 1.46 0.95 -6.48
CA SER A 116 0.84 -0.30 -6.88
C SER A 116 -0.04 -0.13 -8.12
N ILE A 117 0.18 -0.95 -9.14
CA ILE A 117 -0.57 -0.90 -10.41
C ILE A 117 -2.09 -1.13 -10.22
N TRP A 118 -2.47 -1.74 -9.11
CA TRP A 118 -3.86 -2.03 -8.73
C TRP A 118 -4.61 -0.81 -8.19
N ILE A 119 -3.89 0.23 -7.75
CA ILE A 119 -4.47 1.49 -7.26
C ILE A 119 -4.02 2.70 -8.09
N ALA A 120 -3.16 2.49 -9.08
CA ALA A 120 -2.54 3.54 -9.87
C ALA A 120 -3.53 4.46 -10.59
N ASP A 121 -4.75 4.02 -10.89
CA ASP A 121 -5.82 4.88 -11.43
C ASP A 121 -6.24 5.99 -10.46
N LYS A 122 -6.10 5.75 -9.16
CA LYS A 122 -6.46 6.70 -8.09
C LYS A 122 -5.30 7.54 -7.58
N THR A 123 -4.08 7.29 -8.05
CA THR A 123 -2.85 8.00 -7.64
C THR A 123 -2.22 8.67 -8.86
N CYS A 124 -1.38 7.96 -9.61
CA CYS A 124 -0.73 8.48 -10.81
C CYS A 124 -1.75 8.82 -11.92
N GLY A 125 -2.83 8.05 -12.01
CA GLY A 125 -3.88 8.14 -13.01
C GLY A 125 -4.77 9.37 -12.88
N ILE A 126 -4.69 10.11 -11.77
CA ILE A 126 -5.35 11.42 -11.63
C ILE A 126 -4.91 12.35 -12.77
N CYS A 127 -3.62 12.30 -13.14
CA CYS A 127 -3.04 13.14 -14.20
C CYS A 127 -2.53 12.32 -15.41
N HIS A 128 -2.22 11.04 -15.23
CA HIS A 128 -1.57 10.20 -16.23
C HIS A 128 -2.36 8.93 -16.56
N ALA A 129 -3.67 9.08 -16.81
CA ALA A 129 -4.57 7.95 -17.09
C ALA A 129 -4.06 7.04 -18.23
N ASP A 130 -3.65 7.62 -19.37
CA ASP A 130 -3.16 6.87 -20.52
C ASP A 130 -1.87 6.09 -20.20
N THR A 131 -0.97 6.69 -19.42
CA THR A 131 0.26 6.01 -18.98
C THR A 131 -0.09 4.80 -18.12
N VAL A 132 -1.01 4.95 -17.16
CA VAL A 132 -1.47 3.84 -16.31
C VAL A 132 -2.12 2.74 -17.15
N GLU A 133 -2.96 3.10 -18.11
CA GLU A 133 -3.58 2.16 -19.04
C GLU A 133 -2.53 1.39 -19.85
N ASN A 134 -1.55 2.10 -20.41
CA ASN A 134 -0.46 1.50 -21.19
C ASN A 134 0.43 0.60 -20.33
N THR A 135 0.75 1.00 -19.10
CA THR A 135 1.53 0.18 -18.16
C THR A 135 0.80 -1.11 -17.83
N ARG A 136 -0.52 -1.07 -17.60
CA ARG A 136 -1.36 -2.26 -17.35
C ARG A 136 -1.39 -3.23 -18.54
N LYS A 137 -1.22 -2.73 -19.76
CA LYS A 137 -1.16 -3.53 -20.99
C LYS A 137 0.25 -3.96 -21.39
N SER A 138 1.28 -3.52 -20.65
CA SER A 138 2.68 -3.86 -20.98
C SER A 138 2.95 -5.36 -20.86
N LEU A 139 3.97 -5.84 -21.58
CA LEU A 139 4.40 -7.25 -21.53
C LEU A 139 4.78 -7.70 -20.12
N MET A 140 5.28 -6.78 -19.30
CA MET A 140 5.68 -7.02 -17.91
C MET A 140 4.47 -7.10 -16.96
N ALA A 141 3.34 -6.50 -17.32
CA ALA A 141 2.12 -6.51 -16.51
C ALA A 141 1.15 -7.66 -16.86
N THR A 142 1.18 -8.15 -18.10
CA THR A 142 0.17 -9.10 -18.63
C THR A 142 0.67 -10.55 -18.75
N GLU A 143 1.88 -10.84 -18.26
CA GLU A 143 2.59 -12.12 -18.46
C GLU A 143 2.85 -12.47 -19.95
N ALA A 144 2.43 -11.63 -20.88
CA ALA A 144 2.51 -11.87 -22.32
C ALA A 144 3.95 -12.11 -22.78
N GLY A 145 4.94 -11.42 -22.18
CA GLY A 145 6.36 -11.67 -22.47
C GLY A 145 6.82 -13.08 -22.11
N LYS A 146 6.35 -13.64 -20.98
CA LYS A 146 6.68 -15.00 -20.55
C LYS A 146 5.99 -16.04 -21.42
N ILE A 147 4.72 -15.82 -21.75
CA ILE A 147 3.94 -16.70 -22.63
C ILE A 147 4.57 -16.75 -24.02
N GLN A 148 4.82 -15.59 -24.64
CA GLN A 148 5.43 -15.50 -25.97
C GLN A 148 6.84 -16.11 -25.99
N GLY A 149 7.65 -15.86 -24.95
CA GLY A 149 8.96 -16.47 -24.81
C GLY A 149 8.89 -18.00 -24.76
N ASN A 150 7.99 -18.57 -23.96
CA ASN A 150 7.83 -20.01 -23.84
C ASN A 150 7.26 -20.65 -25.12
N LEU A 151 6.30 -20.01 -25.79
CA LEU A 151 5.76 -20.50 -27.06
C LEU A 151 6.83 -20.59 -28.14
N HIS A 152 7.79 -19.65 -28.12
CA HIS A 152 8.95 -19.68 -29.00
C HIS A 152 9.96 -20.78 -28.59
N SER A 153 10.33 -20.84 -27.30
CA SER A 153 11.28 -21.85 -26.80
C SER A 153 10.79 -23.29 -26.97
N TRP A 154 9.49 -23.53 -26.85
CA TRP A 154 8.87 -24.85 -27.04
C TRP A 154 8.49 -25.14 -28.49
N GLY A 155 8.80 -24.25 -29.43
CA GLY A 155 8.63 -24.48 -30.87
C GLY A 155 7.19 -24.48 -31.37
N SER A 156 6.22 -24.06 -30.54
CA SER A 156 4.83 -23.86 -30.97
C SER A 156 4.66 -22.65 -31.87
N GLU A 157 5.58 -21.68 -31.80
CA GLU A 157 5.62 -20.51 -32.67
C GLU A 157 6.93 -20.46 -33.47
N PRO A 158 6.91 -20.14 -34.77
CA PRO A 158 8.10 -20.10 -35.60
C PRO A 158 9.07 -18.99 -35.16
N THR A 159 10.36 -19.24 -35.34
CA THR A 159 11.43 -18.27 -35.05
C THR A 159 11.33 -17.10 -36.03
N LYS A 160 10.83 -15.94 -35.58
CA LYS A 160 10.96 -14.70 -36.37
C LYS A 160 12.31 -14.07 -36.05
N LYS A 161 13.23 -14.11 -37.01
CA LYS A 161 14.44 -13.27 -36.94
C LYS A 161 13.99 -11.82 -37.02
N VAL A 162 14.24 -11.06 -35.94
CA VAL A 162 14.18 -9.60 -35.93
C VAL A 162 15.44 -9.03 -36.56
#